data_AF-A0A371DZN3-F1
#
_entry.id   AF-A0A371DZN3-F1
#
_cell.length_a   1.000
_cell.length_b   1.000
_cell.length_c   1.000
_cell.angle_alpha   90.00
_cell.angle_beta   90.00
_cell.angle_gamma   90.00
#
_symmetry.space_group_name_H-M   'P 1'
#
loop_
_entity.id
_entity.type
_entity.pdbx_description
1 polymer ?
#
loop_
_entity_poly.entity_id
_entity_poly.type
_entity_poly.pdbx_seq_one_letter_code
_entity_poly.pdbx_strand_id
1 'polypeptide(L)'
;MKHTVCESTRVWVRDSTWRSSISTIAVYKACWIKTGCLEADSLAAFDEAIADGLDIISISTGSYGIEFTPYFQSSYNIGGFYATRRGILTSNSAINLGPKIYSMTTYPPWELSVATTTIGRKFLTKVQLGNGMVFEVPLGFQLTPLISKNVSTDLCWRCAQH
;
A
#
# COMPACT_ATOMS: atom_id res chain seq x y z
N MET A 1 19.47 17.41 8.14
CA MET A 1 18.70 16.53 9.06
C MET A 1 18.23 15.33 8.26
N LYS A 2 18.81 14.17 8.53
CA LYS A 2 18.40 12.89 7.94
C LYS A 2 17.29 12.35 8.83
N HIS A 3 16.07 12.18 8.32
CA HIS A 3 15.00 11.48 9.03
C HIS A 3 14.29 10.51 8.09
N THR A 4 14.58 9.23 8.34
CA THR A 4 13.64 8.11 8.47
C THR A 4 12.43 8.10 7.54
N VAL A 5 12.49 7.26 6.49
CA VAL A 5 11.31 6.88 5.70
C VAL A 5 10.73 5.58 6.30
N CYS A 6 9.86 5.74 7.29
CA CYS A 6 8.95 4.71 7.77
C CYS A 6 7.63 5.40 8.07
N GLU A 7 6.79 5.59 7.04
CA GLU A 7 5.32 5.71 7.08
C GLU A 7 4.83 6.12 5.68
N SER A 8 4.06 5.24 5.03
CA SER A 8 3.30 5.43 3.78
C SER A 8 3.73 6.61 2.88
N THR A 9 4.96 6.54 2.35
CA THR A 9 5.44 7.54 1.40
C THR A 9 5.02 7.07 0.00
N ARG A 10 4.02 7.73 -0.58
CA ARG A 10 3.53 7.44 -1.93
C ARG A 10 4.56 7.93 -2.96
N VAL A 11 4.92 7.04 -3.87
CA VAL A 11 5.96 7.26 -4.89
C VAL A 11 5.28 7.56 -6.21
N TRP A 12 5.52 8.74 -6.76
CA TRP A 12 5.04 9.13 -8.08
C TRP A 12 6.25 9.13 -9.01
N VAL A 13 6.18 8.36 -10.09
CA VAL A 13 7.37 8.06 -10.90
C VAL A 13 7.33 8.90 -12.18
N ARG A 14 8.35 9.73 -12.34
CA ARG A 14 8.70 10.37 -13.59
C ARG A 14 9.78 9.53 -14.28
N ASP A 15 9.32 8.53 -15.02
CA ASP A 15 9.93 7.89 -16.20
C ASP A 15 9.22 6.54 -16.45
N SER A 16 8.92 6.26 -17.72
CA SER A 16 8.22 5.10 -18.29
C SER A 16 8.82 3.71 -18.03
N THR A 17 9.92 3.61 -17.29
CA THR A 17 10.63 2.37 -17.05
C THR A 17 10.49 1.92 -15.59
N TRP A 18 9.47 1.09 -15.34
CA TRP A 18 9.01 0.58 -14.04
C TRP A 18 10.07 -0.08 -13.11
N ARG A 19 11.28 -0.32 -13.61
CA ARG A 19 12.43 -0.91 -12.89
C ARG A 19 13.75 -0.20 -13.17
N SER A 20 13.69 1.05 -13.59
CA SER A 20 14.87 1.80 -13.97
C SER A 20 15.49 2.50 -12.79
N SER A 21 16.79 2.34 -12.62
CA SER A 21 17.58 3.06 -11.63
C SER A 21 17.72 4.56 -11.94
N ILE A 22 17.18 5.04 -13.07
CA ILE A 22 17.23 6.46 -13.48
C ILE A 22 15.88 7.18 -13.41
N SER A 23 14.83 6.54 -12.88
CA SER A 23 13.53 7.19 -12.69
C SER A 23 13.59 8.26 -11.58
N THR A 24 12.93 9.40 -11.79
CA THR A 24 12.80 10.43 -10.74
C THR A 24 11.52 10.18 -9.94
N ILE A 25 11.61 10.33 -8.62
CA ILE A 25 10.48 10.18 -7.71
C ILE A 25 10.01 11.56 -7.24
N ALA A 26 8.73 11.87 -7.47
CA ALA A 26 8.02 12.95 -6.81
C ALA A 26 7.12 12.37 -5.71
N VAL A 27 6.93 13.11 -4.61
CA VAL A 27 6.14 12.65 -3.46
C VAL A 27 5.08 13.69 -3.13
N TYR A 28 3.82 13.29 -3.25
CA TYR A 28 2.66 14.09 -2.87
C TYR A 28 2.00 13.45 -1.65
N LYS A 29 2.00 14.19 -0.54
CA LYS A 29 1.46 13.71 0.74
C LYS A 29 -0.02 14.10 0.87
N ALA A 30 -0.90 13.14 0.58
CA ALA A 30 -2.35 13.31 0.68
C ALA A 30 -3.00 12.54 1.86
N CYS A 31 -2.20 11.96 2.77
CA CYS A 31 -2.71 11.16 3.89
C CYS A 31 -2.07 11.58 5.21
N TRP A 32 -2.87 11.57 6.28
CA TRP A 32 -2.45 11.97 7.62
C TRP A 32 -2.92 10.99 8.68
N ILE A 33 -2.14 10.82 9.76
CA ILE A 33 -2.43 9.86 10.83
C ILE A 33 -3.81 10.09 11.46
N LYS A 34 -4.21 11.35 11.66
CA LYS A 34 -5.45 11.68 12.37
C LYS A 34 -6.70 11.68 11.48
N THR A 35 -6.56 12.06 10.21
CA THR A 35 -7.69 12.31 9.31
C THR A 35 -7.79 11.31 8.16
N GLY A 36 -6.79 10.43 7.99
CA GLY A 36 -6.71 9.54 6.84
C GLY A 36 -6.37 10.31 5.56
N CYS A 37 -6.82 9.78 4.42
CA CYS A 37 -6.67 10.43 3.13
C CYS A 37 -7.98 11.13 2.78
N LEU A 38 -8.01 12.46 2.92
CA LEU A 38 -9.20 13.22 2.56
C LEU A 38 -9.33 13.29 1.04
N GLU A 39 -10.58 13.31 0.55
CA GLU A 39 -10.88 13.43 -0.88
C GLU A 39 -10.29 14.73 -1.46
N ALA A 40 -10.34 15.83 -0.71
CA ALA A 40 -9.76 17.12 -1.12
C ALA A 40 -8.24 17.06 -1.25
N ASP A 41 -7.53 16.49 -0.28
CA ASP A 41 -6.07 16.34 -0.31
C ASP A 41 -5.62 15.42 -1.45
N SER A 42 -6.39 14.36 -1.71
CA SER A 42 -6.10 13.40 -2.78
C SER A 42 -6.30 14.04 -4.15
N LEU A 43 -7.37 14.82 -4.35
CA LEU A 43 -7.62 15.54 -5.60
C LEU A 43 -6.56 16.62 -5.85
N ALA A 44 -6.17 17.38 -4.82
CA ALA A 44 -5.10 18.37 -4.93
C ALA A 44 -3.77 17.73 -5.35
N ALA A 45 -3.44 16.55 -4.79
CA ALA A 45 -2.26 15.80 -5.21
C ALA A 45 -2.31 15.34 -6.68
N PHE A 46 -3.48 14.97 -7.18
CA PHE A 46 -3.65 14.70 -8.62
C PHE A 46 -3.43 15.94 -9.47
N ASP A 47 -4.01 17.08 -9.08
CA ASP A 47 -3.86 18.33 -9.84
C ASP A 47 -2.39 18.76 -9.92
N GLU A 48 -1.65 18.70 -8.80
CA GLU A 48 -0.21 19.02 -8.78
C GLU A 48 0.59 17.99 -9.60
N ALA A 49 0.34 16.69 -9.45
CA ALA A 49 1.02 15.65 -10.22
C ALA A 49 0.80 15.78 -11.73
N ILE A 50 -0.41 16.16 -12.15
CA ILE A 50 -0.73 16.41 -13.56
C ILE A 50 -0.04 17.68 -14.04
N ALA A 51 -0.01 18.73 -13.24
CA ALA A 51 0.65 20.00 -13.58
C ALA A 51 2.17 19.84 -13.73
N ASP A 52 2.78 19.00 -12.89
CA ASP A 52 4.22 18.69 -12.94
C ASP A 52 4.60 17.78 -14.13
N GLY A 53 3.61 17.25 -14.86
CA GLY A 53 3.82 16.45 -16.06
C GLY A 53 4.51 15.11 -15.78
N LEU A 54 4.08 14.41 -14.73
CA LEU A 54 4.57 13.07 -14.42
C LEU A 54 4.14 12.05 -15.48
N ASP A 55 4.93 11.00 -15.67
CA ASP A 55 4.61 9.93 -16.61
C ASP A 55 3.61 8.94 -16.02
N ILE A 56 3.74 8.65 -14.73
CA ILE A 56 3.00 7.62 -14.01
C ILE A 56 2.61 8.11 -12.61
N ILE A 57 1.39 7.76 -12.21
CA ILE A 57 0.83 7.97 -10.88
C ILE A 57 0.71 6.60 -10.18
N SER A 58 1.22 6.47 -8.95
CA SER A 58 1.04 5.27 -8.13
C SER A 58 0.33 5.60 -6.82
N ILE A 59 -0.77 4.90 -6.57
CA ILE A 59 -1.64 5.12 -5.41
C ILE A 59 -1.91 3.78 -4.74
N SER A 60 -1.64 3.72 -3.44
CA SER A 60 -1.88 2.54 -2.60
C SER A 60 -2.74 2.91 -1.40
N THR A 61 -3.88 3.57 -1.68
CA THR A 61 -4.88 3.96 -0.69
C THR A 61 -6.27 3.83 -1.30
N GLY A 62 -7.30 3.73 -0.46
CA GLY A 62 -8.68 3.77 -0.90
C GLY A 62 -9.62 3.59 0.28
N SER A 63 -10.85 3.13 0.02
CA SER A 63 -11.88 3.02 1.05
C SER A 63 -11.51 1.99 2.13
N TYR A 64 -11.93 2.27 3.36
CA TYR A 64 -11.84 1.36 4.50
C TYR A 64 -12.92 0.27 4.46
N GLY A 65 -13.92 0.39 3.58
CA GLY A 65 -15.04 -0.54 3.45
C GLY A 65 -15.41 -0.80 1.98
N ILE A 66 -16.31 -1.76 1.77
CA ILE A 66 -16.82 -2.07 0.44
C ILE A 66 -17.88 -1.01 0.09
N GLU A 67 -17.52 -0.12 -0.81
CA GLU A 67 -18.36 1.01 -1.25
C GLU A 67 -18.36 1.07 -2.79
N PHE A 68 -19.56 1.16 -3.38
CA PHE A 68 -19.75 1.30 -4.82
C PHE A 68 -20.06 2.75 -5.16
N THR A 69 -19.01 3.57 -5.15
CA THR A 69 -19.12 5.00 -5.44
C THR A 69 -19.22 5.23 -6.95
N PRO A 70 -20.18 6.04 -7.44
CA PRO A 70 -20.21 6.47 -8.83
C PRO A 70 -18.87 7.10 -9.25
N TYR A 71 -18.47 6.93 -10.50
CA TYR A 71 -17.12 7.35 -10.96
C TYR A 71 -16.79 8.82 -10.64
N PHE A 72 -17.75 9.72 -10.82
CA PHE A 72 -17.54 11.16 -10.58
C PHE A 72 -17.90 11.62 -9.16
N GLN A 73 -17.86 10.70 -8.19
CA GLN A 73 -18.04 11.00 -6.76
C GLN A 73 -16.84 10.60 -5.90
N SER A 74 -15.75 10.13 -6.53
CA SER A 74 -14.49 9.84 -5.86
C SER A 74 -13.36 10.65 -6.49
N SER A 75 -12.57 11.32 -5.65
CA SER A 75 -11.37 12.07 -6.04
C SER A 75 -10.35 11.20 -6.76
N TYR A 76 -10.21 9.93 -6.37
CA TYR A 76 -9.32 8.98 -7.04
C TYR A 76 -9.74 8.76 -8.50
N ASN A 77 -11.01 8.42 -8.72
CA ASN A 77 -11.56 8.19 -10.05
C ASN A 77 -11.53 9.46 -10.91
N ILE A 78 -11.88 10.62 -10.34
CA ILE A 78 -11.86 11.91 -11.04
C ILE A 78 -10.42 12.30 -11.43
N GLY A 79 -9.48 12.20 -10.47
CA GLY A 79 -8.07 12.48 -10.70
C GLY A 79 -7.46 11.56 -11.75
N GLY A 80 -7.74 10.26 -11.65
CA GLY A 80 -7.33 9.26 -12.64
C GLY A 80 -7.87 9.53 -14.04
N PHE A 81 -9.11 10.03 -14.14
CA PHE A 81 -9.71 10.42 -15.42
C PHE A 81 -8.97 11.60 -16.06
N TYR A 82 -8.69 12.66 -15.30
CA TYR A 82 -7.94 13.82 -15.80
C TYR A 82 -6.49 13.49 -16.11
N ALA A 83 -5.84 12.64 -15.32
CA ALA A 83 -4.51 12.11 -15.58
C ALA A 83 -4.48 11.34 -16.92
N THR A 84 -5.44 10.45 -17.14
CA THR A 84 -5.55 9.67 -18.38
C THR A 84 -5.74 10.57 -19.60
N ARG A 85 -6.54 11.65 -19.48
CA ARG A 85 -6.70 12.64 -20.56
C ARG A 85 -5.39 13.38 -20.91
N ARG A 86 -4.41 13.38 -20.02
CA ARG A 86 -3.07 13.95 -20.22
C ARG A 86 -2.02 12.88 -20.60
N GLY A 87 -2.43 11.63 -20.81
CA GLY A 87 -1.54 10.52 -21.14
C GLY A 87 -0.81 9.92 -19.95
N ILE A 88 -1.25 10.22 -18.72
CA ILE A 88 -0.62 9.78 -17.47
C ILE A 88 -1.36 8.56 -16.94
N LEU A 89 -0.66 7.42 -16.81
CA LEU A 89 -1.26 6.19 -16.28
C LEU A 89 -1.35 6.24 -14.76
N THR A 90 -2.52 5.90 -14.21
CA THR A 90 -2.74 5.74 -12.77
C THR A 90 -2.77 4.26 -12.40
N SER A 91 -1.81 3.82 -11.58
CA SER A 91 -1.77 2.50 -10.95
C SER A 91 -2.38 2.59 -9.55
N ASN A 92 -3.45 1.84 -9.31
CA ASN A 92 -4.21 1.88 -8.08
C ASN A 92 -4.37 0.47 -7.48
N SER A 93 -4.31 0.34 -6.15
CA SER A 93 -4.52 -0.95 -5.48
C SER A 93 -5.97 -1.40 -5.56
N ALA A 94 -6.22 -2.71 -5.70
CA ALA A 94 -7.56 -3.32 -5.66
C ALA A 94 -8.23 -3.31 -4.26
N ILE A 95 -7.54 -2.74 -3.26
CA ILE A 95 -7.93 -2.71 -1.84
C ILE A 95 -7.91 -4.11 -1.17
N ASN A 96 -7.76 -4.12 0.15
CA ASN A 96 -7.56 -5.35 0.95
C ASN A 96 -8.86 -5.81 1.64
N LEU A 97 -9.99 -5.77 0.92
CA LEU A 97 -11.33 -6.13 1.46
C LEU A 97 -11.82 -7.52 1.03
N GLY A 98 -10.96 -8.30 0.36
CA GLY A 98 -11.23 -9.70 0.02
C GLY A 98 -11.43 -10.60 1.26
N PRO A 99 -11.74 -11.90 1.05
CA PRO A 99 -11.75 -12.63 -0.21
C PRO A 99 -13.14 -12.74 -0.87
N LYS A 100 -14.17 -12.06 -0.33
CA LYS A 100 -15.53 -12.14 -0.86
C LYS A 100 -15.59 -11.58 -2.29
N ILE A 101 -16.44 -12.16 -3.12
CA ILE A 101 -16.78 -11.58 -4.43
C ILE A 101 -17.34 -10.16 -4.25
N TYR A 102 -17.12 -9.29 -5.23
CA TYR A 102 -17.55 -7.87 -5.18
C TYR A 102 -16.95 -7.06 -4.01
N SER A 103 -15.70 -7.34 -3.64
CA SER A 103 -14.97 -6.58 -2.61
C SER A 103 -14.04 -5.48 -3.14
N MET A 104 -13.85 -5.40 -4.46
CA MET A 104 -13.00 -4.39 -5.10
C MET A 104 -13.76 -3.06 -5.21
N THR A 105 -13.15 -1.98 -4.72
CA THR A 105 -13.73 -0.62 -4.74
C THR A 105 -13.03 0.32 -5.74
N THR A 106 -11.97 -0.15 -6.39
CA THR A 106 -11.23 0.56 -7.44
C THR A 106 -11.46 -0.12 -8.80
N TYR A 107 -12.49 0.33 -9.52
CA TYR A 107 -12.93 -0.25 -10.79
C TYR A 107 -13.17 0.74 -11.96
N PRO A 108 -12.63 1.98 -11.99
CA PRO A 108 -12.77 2.81 -13.18
C PRO A 108 -11.95 2.23 -14.36
N PRO A 109 -12.48 2.28 -15.60
CA PRO A 109 -11.84 1.64 -16.76
C PRO A 109 -10.55 2.34 -17.24
N TRP A 110 -10.24 3.54 -16.72
CA TRP A 110 -9.04 4.31 -17.06
C TRP A 110 -7.88 4.12 -16.07
N GLU A 111 -8.07 3.35 -14.99
CA GLU A 111 -7.00 3.05 -14.03
C GLU A 111 -6.53 1.60 -14.15
N LEU A 112 -5.28 1.37 -13.80
CA LEU A 112 -4.73 0.03 -13.62
C LEU A 112 -4.98 -0.43 -12.18
N SER A 113 -6.02 -1.25 -11.97
CA SER A 113 -6.29 -1.89 -10.67
C SER A 113 -5.37 -3.09 -10.44
N VAL A 114 -4.58 -3.04 -9.37
CA VAL A 114 -3.55 -4.03 -9.04
C VAL A 114 -3.97 -4.87 -7.84
N ALA A 115 -4.09 -6.18 -8.05
CA ALA A 115 -4.33 -7.17 -6.99
C ALA A 115 -3.02 -7.64 -6.33
N THR A 116 -3.13 -8.17 -5.12
CA THR A 116 -1.98 -8.70 -4.38
C THR A 116 -1.90 -10.22 -4.53
N THR A 117 -0.69 -10.72 -4.75
CA THR A 117 -0.38 -12.16 -4.74
C THR A 117 0.84 -12.44 -3.88
N THR A 118 1.06 -13.72 -3.55
CA THR A 118 2.28 -14.17 -2.88
C THR A 118 3.34 -14.56 -3.90
N ILE A 119 4.61 -14.37 -3.54
CA ILE A 119 5.75 -14.85 -4.33
C ILE A 119 6.23 -16.20 -3.79
N GLY A 120 6.97 -16.98 -4.59
CA GLY A 120 7.45 -18.31 -4.19
C GLY A 120 8.41 -18.34 -2.99
N ARG A 121 8.98 -17.19 -2.60
CA ARG A 121 9.84 -17.07 -1.42
C ARG A 121 9.00 -17.08 -0.14
N LYS A 122 9.24 -18.06 0.72
CA LYS A 122 8.64 -18.13 2.07
C LYS A 122 9.65 -17.70 3.12
N PHE A 123 9.19 -16.86 4.03
CA PHE A 123 9.94 -16.44 5.21
C PHE A 123 9.43 -17.26 6.39
N LEU A 124 10.25 -18.20 6.88
CA LEU A 124 9.88 -19.14 7.96
C LEU A 124 10.75 -18.91 9.20
N THR A 125 10.17 -19.09 10.38
CA THR A 125 10.83 -19.08 11.69
C THR A 125 10.63 -20.42 12.37
N LYS A 126 11.67 -20.90 13.07
CA LYS A 126 11.59 -22.10 13.90
C LYS A 126 11.11 -21.73 15.31
N VAL A 127 10.07 -22.41 15.78
CA VAL A 127 9.58 -22.31 17.15
C VAL A 127 9.81 -23.64 17.83
N GLN A 128 10.50 -23.62 18.97
CA GLN A 128 10.65 -24.78 19.85
C GLN A 128 9.72 -24.64 21.06
N LEU A 129 8.90 -25.66 21.32
CA LEU A 129 8.03 -25.72 22.49
C LEU A 129 8.77 -26.29 23.70
N GLY A 130 8.23 -26.07 24.90
CA GLY A 130 8.80 -26.58 26.16
C GLY A 130 8.86 -28.10 26.25
N ASN A 131 8.11 -28.84 25.42
CA ASN A 131 8.22 -30.29 25.29
C ASN A 131 9.25 -30.76 24.24
N GLY A 132 10.06 -29.85 23.70
CA GLY A 132 11.13 -30.12 22.74
C GLY A 132 10.69 -30.20 21.28
N MET A 133 9.39 -30.13 20.97
CA MET A 133 8.91 -30.14 19.58
C MET A 133 9.30 -28.85 18.86
N VAL A 134 9.73 -28.95 17.60
CA VAL A 134 10.11 -27.82 16.76
C VAL A 134 9.18 -27.72 15.56
N PHE A 135 8.64 -26.51 15.31
CA PHE A 135 7.77 -26.20 14.18
C PHE A 135 8.38 -25.09 13.33
N GLU A 136 8.21 -25.18 12.01
CA GLU A 136 8.46 -24.08 11.10
C GLU A 136 7.14 -23.34 10.84
N VAL A 137 7.08 -22.07 11.24
CA VAL A 137 5.92 -21.20 11.07
C VAL A 137 6.27 -20.01 10.18
N PRO A 138 5.31 -19.42 9.44
CA PRO A 138 5.54 -18.17 8.74
C PRO A 138 6.07 -17.09 9.70
N LEU A 139 7.04 -16.31 9.23
CA LEU A 139 7.56 -15.15 9.97
C LEU A 139 6.39 -14.18 10.28
N GLY A 140 6.30 -13.75 11.54
CA GLY A 140 5.20 -12.89 12.01
C GLY A 140 3.93 -13.64 12.46
N PHE A 141 3.89 -14.97 12.36
CA PHE A 141 2.81 -15.76 12.94
C PHE A 141 2.87 -15.69 14.48
N GLN A 142 1.93 -14.97 15.09
CA GLN A 142 1.75 -15.02 16.54
C GLN A 142 1.14 -16.37 16.92
N LEU A 143 1.94 -17.21 17.56
CA LEU A 143 1.40 -18.29 18.36
C LEU A 143 0.71 -17.65 19.56
N THR A 144 -0.60 -17.41 19.46
CA THR A 144 -1.40 -17.11 20.64
C THR A 144 -1.16 -18.25 21.64
N PRO A 145 -0.73 -17.97 22.88
CA PRO A 145 -0.26 -19.03 23.72
C PRO A 145 -1.44 -19.81 24.31
N LEU A 146 -1.48 -21.12 24.08
CA LEU A 146 -1.81 -22.06 25.16
C LEU A 146 -0.60 -22.27 26.10
N ILE A 147 0.43 -21.42 26.00
CA ILE A 147 1.65 -21.46 26.79
C ILE A 147 1.57 -20.34 27.84
N SER A 148 1.54 -20.76 29.11
CA SER A 148 1.73 -19.95 30.32
C SER A 148 2.50 -18.63 30.10
N LYS A 149 2.00 -17.56 30.75
CA LYS A 149 2.34 -16.13 30.73
C LYS A 149 3.83 -15.72 30.92
N ASN A 150 4.83 -16.55 30.61
CA ASN A 150 6.24 -16.31 30.95
C ASN A 150 7.23 -16.33 29.77
N VAL A 151 6.79 -16.12 28.53
CA VAL A 151 7.73 -15.87 27.43
C VAL A 151 7.91 -14.37 27.26
N SER A 152 9.05 -13.83 27.70
CA SER A 152 9.50 -12.47 27.40
C SER A 152 9.51 -12.29 25.88
N THR A 153 8.75 -11.30 25.42
CA THR A 153 8.66 -10.89 24.01
C THR A 153 9.80 -9.95 23.59
N ASP A 154 10.91 -9.92 24.34
CA ASP A 154 11.97 -8.91 24.17
C ASP A 154 12.91 -9.15 22.97
N LEU A 155 12.68 -10.20 22.16
CA LEU A 155 13.62 -10.59 21.09
C LEU A 155 13.17 -10.30 19.65
N CYS A 156 12.03 -9.64 19.41
CA CYS A 156 11.57 -9.37 18.03
C CYS A 156 11.15 -7.91 17.75
N TRP A 157 11.79 -6.94 18.40
CA TRP A 157 11.65 -5.51 18.04
C TRP A 157 12.95 -4.85 17.56
N ARG A 158 14.10 -5.53 17.65
CA ARG A 158 15.42 -4.93 17.31
C ARG A 158 15.79 -4.94 15.82
N CYS A 159 15.01 -5.56 14.94
CA CYS A 159 15.30 -5.56 13.49
C CYS A 159 14.50 -4.54 12.67
N ALA A 160 13.68 -3.69 13.31
CA ALA A 160 12.86 -2.68 12.62
C ALA A 160 13.45 -1.24 12.68
N GLN A 161 14.74 -1.08 13.04
CA GLN A 161 15.36 0.24 13.22
C GLN A 161 16.75 0.42 12.57
N HIS A 162 17.06 -0.28 11.49
CA HIS A 162 18.22 0.06 10.65
C HIS A 162 17.83 0.19 9.18
#